data_AF-A0A1N7SQB9-F1
#
_entry.id   AF-A0A1N7SQB9-F1
#
_cell.length_a   1.000
_cell.length_b   1.000
_cell.length_c   1.000
_cell.angle_alpha   90.00
_cell.angle_beta   90.00
_cell.angle_gamma   90.00
#
_symmetry.space_group_name_H-M   'P 1'
#
loop_
_entity.id
_entity.type
_entity.pdbx_description
1 polymer ?
#
loop_
_entity_poly.entity_id
_entity_poly.type
_entity_poly.pdbx_seq_one_letter_code
_entity_poly.pdbx_strand_id
1 'polypeptide(L)' 'MRGFRDPKRTQAFRSSFGLIRQHFALKRHLLRASRYRKQLASRFAAWREFTGIAQNPSTVS' A
#
# COMPACT_ATOMS: atom_id res chain seq x y z
N MET A 1 6.37 -18.34 0.56
CA MET A 1 5.60 -17.27 -0.11
C MET A 1 4.64 -17.92 -1.11
N ARG A 2 3.31 -17.87 -0.90
CA ARG A 2 2.36 -18.27 -1.95
C ARG A 2 2.48 -17.24 -3.08
N GLY A 3 3.03 -17.65 -4.22
CA GLY A 3 3.11 -16.80 -5.40
C GLY A 3 1.73 -16.38 -5.89
N PHE A 4 1.68 -15.27 -6.62
CA PHE A 4 0.47 -14.83 -7.30
C PHE A 4 0.02 -15.94 -8.27
N ARG A 5 -1.16 -16.53 -8.04
CA ARG A 5 -1.72 -17.59 -8.89
C ARG A 5 -2.26 -17.08 -10.24
N ASP A 6 -2.47 -15.78 -10.36
CA ASP A 6 -3.05 -15.13 -11.54
C ASP A 6 -2.02 -14.19 -12.21
N PRO A 7 -1.62 -14.46 -13.47
CA PRO A 7 -0.66 -13.64 -14.20
C PRO A 7 -1.10 -12.19 -14.41
N LYS A 8 -2.40 -11.94 -14.66
CA LYS A 8 -2.93 -10.59 -14.90
C LYS A 8 -2.88 -9.76 -13.61
N ARG A 9 -3.25 -10.35 -12.48
CA ARG A 9 -3.16 -9.72 -11.16
C ARG A 9 -1.71 -9.46 -10.76
N THR A 10 -0.81 -10.37 -11.12
CA THR A 10 0.64 -10.18 -10.93
C THR A 10 1.14 -9.01 -11.74
N GLN A 11 0.74 -8.91 -13.01
CA GLN A 11 1.16 -7.82 -13.90
C GLN A 11 0.66 -6.46 -13.41
N ALA A 12 -0.63 -6.37 -13.03
CA ALA A 12 -1.19 -5.14 -12.47
C ALA A 12 -0.46 -4.74 -11.19
N PHE A 13 -0.21 -5.68 -10.28
CA PHE A 13 0.55 -5.43 -9.06
C PHE A 13 1.98 -4.95 -9.38
N ARG A 14 2.67 -5.58 -10.34
CA ARG A 14 4.03 -5.19 -10.75
C ARG A 14 4.06 -3.76 -11.31
N SER A 15 3.12 -3.40 -12.16
CA SER A 15 3.01 -2.05 -12.72
C SER A 15 2.79 -0.99 -11.63
N SER A 16 1.94 -1.29 -10.63
CA SER A 16 1.66 -0.37 -9.53
C SER A 16 2.67 -0.42 -8.39
N PHE A 17 3.55 -1.44 -8.33
CA PHE A 17 4.45 -1.68 -7.20
C PHE A 17 5.40 -0.52 -6.94
N GLY A 18 5.90 0.15 -8.00
CA GLY A 18 6.76 1.32 -7.87
C GLY A 18 6.08 2.46 -7.11
N LEU A 19 4.81 2.74 -7.45
CA LEU A 19 4.01 3.78 -6.82
C LEU A 19 3.70 3.44 -5.35
N ILE A 20 3.36 2.19 -5.07
CA ILE A 20 3.13 1.69 -3.71
C ILE A 20 4.42 1.87 -2.89
N ARG A 21 5.57 1.46 -3.42
CA ARG A 21 6.85 1.55 -2.73
C ARG A 21 7.24 3.01 -2.48
N GLN A 22 7.01 3.91 -3.44
CA GLN A 22 7.24 5.34 -3.27
C GLN A 22 6.37 5.95 -2.16
N HIS A 23 5.10 5.53 -2.06
CA HIS A 23 4.19 6.03 -1.02
C HIS A 23 4.69 5.74 0.40
N PHE A 24 5.38 4.61 0.61
CA PHE A 24 5.98 4.23 1.89
C PHE A 24 7.45 4.66 2.05
N ALA A 25 8.08 5.21 1.01
CA ALA A 25 9.47 5.65 1.01
C ALA A 25 9.66 6.99 1.76
N LEU A 26 9.31 7.00 3.04
CA LEU A 26 9.60 8.12 3.94
C LEU A 26 11.13 8.25 4.14
N LYS A 27 11.64 9.48 4.15
CA LYS A 27 13.07 9.78 4.37
C LYS A 27 13.47 9.47 5.81
N ARG A 28 13.61 8.18 6.14
CA ARG A 28 13.89 7.67 7.49
C ARG A 28 15.12 8.33 8.12
N HIS A 29 16.15 8.61 7.32
CA HIS A 29 17.38 9.25 7.78
C HIS A 29 17.20 10.72 8.21
N LEU A 30 16.12 11.39 7.81
CA LEU A 30 15.80 12.76 8.21
C LEU A 30 14.85 12.83 9.40
N LEU A 31 14.36 11.70 9.89
CA LEU A 31 13.27 11.65 10.86
C LEU A 31 13.68 10.91 12.13
N ARG A 32 13.37 11.52 13.27
CA ARG A 32 13.44 10.84 14.56
C ARG A 32 12.48 9.65 14.56
N ALA A 33 12.85 8.57 15.23
CA ALA A 33 12.12 7.30 15.20
C ALA A 33 10.62 7.45 15.55
N SER A 34 10.29 8.29 16.53
CA SER A 34 8.89 8.57 16.91
C SER A 34 8.08 9.22 15.79
N ARG A 35 8.65 10.22 15.11
CA ARG A 35 8.02 10.92 13.99
C ARG A 35 7.85 10.00 12.77
N TYR A 36 8.86 9.20 12.47
CA TYR A 36 8.81 8.19 11.41
C TYR A 36 7.67 7.19 11.63
N ARG A 37 7.54 6.63 12.85
CA ARG A 37 6.47 5.68 13.18
C ARG A 37 5.08 6.30 13.07
N LYS A 38 4.89 7.55 13.52
CA LYS A 38 3.61 8.26 13.38
C LYS A 38 3.23 8.43 11.90
N GLN A 39 4.14 8.91 11.07
CA GLN A 39 3.90 9.08 9.64
C GLN A 39 3.61 7.74 8.94
N LEU A 40 4.36 6.70 9.29
CA LEU A 40 4.16 5.36 8.74
C LEU A 40 2.78 4.80 9.14
N ALA A 41 2.35 4.98 10.39
CA ALA A 41 1.03 4.57 10.86
C ALA A 41 -0.10 5.29 10.11
N SER A 42 0.01 6.61 9.87
CA SER A 42 -0.96 7.35 9.07
C SER A 42 -1.04 6.85 7.62
N ARG A 43 0.11 6.54 7.00
CA ARG A 43 0.17 5.96 5.64
C ARG A 43 -0.50 4.58 5.59
N PHE A 44 -0.28 3.74 6.61
CA PHE A 44 -0.96 2.45 6.72
C PHE A 44 -2.47 2.59 6.94
N ALA A 45 -2.93 3.57 7.70
CA ALA A 45 -4.35 3.83 7.89
C ALA A 45 -5.02 4.23 6.57
N ALA A 46 -4.44 5.20 5.85
CA ALA A 46 -4.93 5.63 4.54
C ALA A 46 -4.89 4.49 3.50
N TRP A 47 -3.83 3.69 3.49
CA TRP A 47 -3.73 2.51 2.62
C TRP A 47 -4.83 1.49 2.95
N ARG A 48 -5.09 1.22 4.23
CA ARG A 48 -6.13 0.28 4.67
C ARG A 48 -7.52 0.76 4.26
N GLU A 49 -7.82 2.05 4.39
CA GLU A 49 -9.07 2.64 3.92
C GLU A 49 -9.23 2.46 2.41
N PHE A 50 -8.22 2.84 1.61
CA PHE A 50 -8.22 2.66 0.17
C PHE A 50 -8.41 1.19 -0.25
N THR A 51 -7.69 0.26 0.38
CA THR A 51 -7.81 -1.17 0.07
C THR A 51 -9.07 -1.82 0.63
N GLY A 52 -9.62 -1.31 1.75
CA GLY A 52 -10.87 -1.79 2.34
C GLY A 52 -12.06 -1.39 1.49
N ILE A 53 -12.03 -0.20 0.89
CA ILE A 53 -13.00 0.23 -0.13
C ILE A 53 -12.86 -0.63 -1.39
N ALA A 54 -11.64 -0.90 -1.85
CA ALA A 54 -11.40 -1.73 -3.03
C ALA A 54 -11.73 -3.23 -2.86
N GLN A 55 -11.82 -3.73 -1.62
CA GLN A 55 -12.19 -5.12 -1.32
C GLN A 55 -13.69 -5.37 -1.28
N ASN A 56 -14.53 -4.33 -1.41
CA ASN A 56 -15.98 -4.48 -1.48
C ASN A 56 -16.50 -4.21 -2.91
N PRO A 57 -16.27 -5.13 -3.89
CA PRO A 57 -16.86 -5.00 -5.22
C PRO A 57 -18.38 -5.24 -5.24
N SER A 58 -19.03 -5.45 -4.08
CA SER A 58 -20.47 -5.70 -3.97
C SER A 58 -21.32 -4.45 -3.71
N THR A 59 -20.73 -3.25 -3.64
CA THR A 59 -21.45 -1.98 -3.41
C THR A 59 -21.37 -1.02 -4.60
N VAL A 60 -21.44 -1.56 -5.82
CA VAL A 60 -21.83 -0.79 -7.00
C VAL A 60 -22.91 -1.60 -7.71
N SER A 61 -24.16 -1.34 -7.33
CA SER A 61 -25.38 -1.69 -8.07
C SER A 61 -25.94 -0.42 -8.69
#